data_AF-A0A660N185-F1
#
_entry.id   AF-A0A660N185-F1
#
_cell.length_a   1.000
_cell.length_b   1.000
_cell.length_c   1.000
_cell.angle_alpha   90.00
_cell.angle_beta   90.00
_cell.angle_gamma   90.00
#
_symmetry.space_group_name_H-M   'P 1'
#
loop_
_entity.id
_entity.type
_entity.pdbx_description
1 polymer ?
#
loop_
_entity_poly.entity_id
_entity_poly.type
_entity_poly.pdbx_seq_one_letter_code
_entity_poly.pdbx_strand_id
1 'polypeptide(L)'
;MTRQPHIFFIILTAAFAPLAADACSRMQPVAAFIMLNDQDSDRALNLTEWLAAGTGENLIASFKLNDPEEFAIYDIDRNGVVEARELGFNSVHYRTDPCERIQSSNFMNLNASSVALH
;
A
#
# COMPACT_ATOMS: atom_id res chain seq x y z
N MET A 1 22.82 -18.39 63.00
CA MET A 1 23.95 -18.16 62.06
C MET A 1 24.10 -19.43 61.25
N THR A 2 23.56 -19.46 60.03
CA THR A 2 23.94 -20.39 58.95
C THR A 2 23.22 -19.93 57.68
N ARG A 3 23.97 -19.21 56.84
CA ARG A 3 23.64 -18.96 55.43
C ARG A 3 23.83 -20.27 54.67
N GLN A 4 22.95 -20.58 53.72
CA GLN A 4 23.39 -21.18 52.46
C GLN A 4 22.53 -20.68 51.29
N PRO A 5 23.14 -20.55 50.09
CA PRO A 5 22.68 -19.66 49.03
C PRO A 5 22.23 -20.45 47.78
N HIS A 6 21.82 -19.67 46.75
CA HIS A 6 21.54 -20.07 45.36
C HIS A 6 20.16 -20.71 45.21
N ILE A 7 19.28 -20.25 44.33
CA ILE A 7 19.48 -20.24 42.88
C ILE A 7 18.60 -19.13 42.27
N PHE A 8 19.24 -18.34 41.40
CA PHE A 8 18.63 -17.42 40.46
C PHE A 8 17.98 -18.25 39.35
N PHE A 9 16.67 -18.14 39.10
CA PHE A 9 16.11 -18.45 37.77
C PHE A 9 14.81 -17.68 37.51
N ILE A 10 14.97 -16.66 36.67
CA ILE A 10 13.91 -15.95 35.94
C ILE A 10 13.18 -16.96 35.06
N ILE A 11 11.85 -17.00 35.12
CA ILE A 11 11.02 -17.48 34.00
C ILE A 11 9.88 -16.48 33.79
N LEU A 12 10.21 -15.37 33.13
CA LEU A 12 9.25 -14.49 32.45
C LEU A 12 8.94 -15.15 31.09
N THR A 13 8.24 -16.28 31.08
CA THR A 13 7.90 -16.96 29.82
C THR A 13 6.62 -16.41 29.23
N ALA A 14 6.83 -15.74 28.10
CA ALA A 14 6.03 -15.89 26.90
C ALA A 14 4.55 -15.54 27.00
N ALA A 15 4.28 -14.23 26.92
CA ALA A 15 3.14 -13.77 26.14
C ALA A 15 3.57 -12.67 25.15
N PHE A 16 4.75 -12.82 24.53
CA PHE A 16 5.00 -12.21 23.23
C PHE A 16 4.31 -13.10 22.20
N ALA A 17 2.98 -13.03 22.16
CA ALA A 17 2.26 -13.45 20.97
C ALA A 17 2.73 -12.50 19.86
N PRO A 18 3.35 -12.98 18.77
CA PRO A 18 3.50 -12.13 17.61
C PRO A 18 2.07 -11.84 17.13
N LEU A 19 1.62 -10.60 17.33
CA LEU A 19 0.59 -10.04 16.48
C LEU A 19 1.23 -10.02 15.09
N ALA A 20 1.05 -11.10 14.33
CA ALA A 20 1.28 -11.09 12.89
C ALA A 20 0.20 -10.19 12.29
N ALA A 21 0.32 -8.88 12.52
CA ALA A 21 -0.34 -7.87 11.74
C ALA A 21 0.33 -7.95 10.37
N ASP A 22 -0.43 -8.30 9.33
CA ASP A 22 0.03 -8.26 7.95
C ASP A 22 0.66 -6.89 7.70
N ALA A 23 1.99 -6.87 7.50
CA ALA A 23 2.78 -5.65 7.33
C ALA A 23 2.51 -4.92 6.00
N CYS A 24 1.51 -5.35 5.24
CA CYS A 24 1.14 -4.75 3.97
C CYS A 24 0.04 -3.70 4.17
N SER A 25 0.44 -2.47 4.44
CA SER A 25 -0.47 -1.33 4.33
C SER A 25 -0.61 -0.92 2.87
N ARG A 26 -1.83 -0.99 2.32
CA ARG A 26 -2.12 -0.57 0.95
C ARG A 26 -2.32 0.96 0.90
N MET A 27 -1.52 1.66 0.09
CA MET A 27 -1.82 3.05 -0.28
C MET A 27 -3.13 3.09 -1.07
N GLN A 28 -3.98 4.08 -0.83
CA GLN A 28 -5.21 4.23 -1.62
C GLN A 28 -4.83 4.45 -3.11
N PRO A 29 -5.47 3.78 -4.09
CA PRO A 29 -4.97 3.78 -5.48
C PRO A 29 -4.91 5.15 -6.16
N VAL A 30 -5.83 6.05 -5.84
CA VAL A 30 -5.83 7.43 -6.35
C VAL A 30 -4.64 8.21 -5.78
N ALA A 31 -4.36 8.06 -4.47
CA ALA A 31 -3.17 8.65 -3.86
C ALA A 31 -1.88 8.10 -4.48
N ALA A 32 -1.86 6.79 -4.81
CA ALA A 32 -0.74 6.19 -5.52
C ALA A 32 -0.60 6.74 -6.96
N PHE A 33 -1.71 7.03 -7.63
CA PHE A 33 -1.71 7.65 -8.96
C PHE A 33 -1.19 9.09 -8.92
N ILE A 34 -1.64 9.90 -7.96
CA ILE A 34 -1.11 11.26 -7.76
C ILE A 34 0.39 11.18 -7.50
N MET A 35 0.81 10.40 -6.49
CA MET A 35 2.23 10.27 -6.14
C MET A 35 3.11 9.77 -7.30
N LEU A 36 2.56 8.95 -8.21
CA LEU A 36 3.29 8.47 -9.39
C LEU A 36 3.56 9.59 -10.41
N ASN A 37 2.66 10.56 -10.53
CA ASN A 37 2.65 11.54 -11.60
C ASN A 37 2.94 12.98 -11.15
N ASP A 38 2.90 13.24 -9.85
CA ASP A 38 3.27 14.49 -9.19
C ASP A 38 4.79 14.66 -9.23
N GLN A 39 5.26 15.56 -10.11
CA GLN A 39 6.68 15.77 -10.39
C GLN A 39 7.28 16.82 -9.45
N ASP A 40 6.49 17.80 -9.02
CA ASP A 40 6.93 18.89 -8.14
C ASP A 40 6.63 18.65 -6.66
N SER A 41 6.00 17.53 -6.32
CA SER A 41 5.69 17.06 -4.97
C SER A 41 4.70 17.94 -4.21
N ASP A 42 3.79 18.61 -4.91
CA ASP A 42 2.73 19.44 -4.33
C ASP A 42 1.46 18.66 -3.90
N ARG A 43 1.42 17.36 -4.20
CA ARG A 43 0.33 16.41 -3.93
C ARG A 43 -0.92 16.62 -4.78
N ALA A 44 -0.78 17.31 -5.90
CA ALA A 44 -1.80 17.44 -6.93
C ALA A 44 -1.17 17.15 -8.30
N LEU A 45 -1.98 17.25 -9.35
CA LEU A 45 -1.47 17.25 -10.72
C LEU A 45 -1.85 18.57 -11.36
N ASN A 46 -0.87 19.36 -11.76
CA ASN A 46 -1.12 20.47 -12.68
C ASN A 46 -1.35 19.93 -14.11
N LEU A 47 -1.81 20.79 -15.02
CA LEU A 47 -2.12 20.38 -16.40
C LEU A 47 -0.92 19.72 -17.11
N THR A 48 0.31 20.17 -16.85
CA THR A 48 1.50 19.61 -17.50
C THR A 48 1.77 18.18 -17.01
N GLU A 49 1.63 17.95 -15.71
CA GLU A 49 1.76 16.62 -15.11
C GLU A 49 0.64 15.69 -15.58
N TRP A 50 -0.60 16.18 -15.64
CA TRP A 50 -1.73 15.44 -16.20
C TRP A 50 -1.50 14.99 -17.64
N LEU A 51 -0.97 15.89 -18.48
CA LEU A 51 -0.69 15.60 -19.89
C LEU A 51 0.42 14.56 -20.08
N ALA A 52 1.31 14.44 -19.10
CA ALA A 52 2.37 13.44 -19.06
C ALA A 52 2.01 12.19 -18.24
N ALA A 53 0.81 12.15 -17.64
CA ALA A 53 0.47 11.16 -16.64
C ALA A 53 0.37 9.74 -17.22
N GLY A 54 0.67 8.76 -16.38
CA GLY A 54 0.54 7.34 -16.71
C GLY A 54 0.07 6.53 -15.51
N THR A 55 -0.51 5.37 -15.77
CA THR A 55 -0.87 4.40 -14.72
C THR A 55 0.30 3.48 -14.32
N GLY A 56 1.41 3.57 -15.04
CA GLY A 56 2.45 2.54 -15.00
C GLY A 56 1.87 1.13 -15.24
N GLU A 57 2.53 0.13 -14.66
CA GLU A 57 2.14 -1.27 -14.85
C GLU A 57 1.06 -1.77 -13.87
N ASN A 58 0.82 -1.05 -12.77
CA ASN A 58 0.03 -1.59 -11.66
C ASN A 58 -1.28 -0.85 -11.39
N LEU A 59 -1.52 0.31 -12.01
CA LEU A 59 -2.76 1.05 -11.85
C LEU A 59 -3.62 0.93 -13.11
N ILE A 60 -4.91 1.19 -12.94
CA ILE A 60 -5.90 1.33 -14.00
C ILE A 60 -6.75 2.55 -13.64
N ALA A 61 -6.83 3.53 -14.54
CA ALA A 61 -7.66 4.71 -14.40
C ALA A 61 -8.95 4.56 -15.23
N SER A 62 -10.07 5.06 -14.71
CA SER A 62 -11.38 5.05 -15.39
C SER A 62 -11.66 6.31 -16.21
N PHE A 63 -10.69 7.21 -16.29
CA PHE A 63 -10.76 8.49 -17.00
C PHE A 63 -9.70 8.55 -18.09
N LYS A 64 -9.84 9.50 -19.00
CA LYS A 64 -8.87 9.71 -20.06
C LYS A 64 -7.64 10.42 -19.52
N LEU A 65 -6.50 9.77 -19.63
CA LEU A 65 -5.21 10.41 -19.40
C LEU A 65 -4.78 11.21 -20.63
N ASN A 66 -3.90 12.18 -20.40
CA ASN A 66 -3.26 12.95 -21.46
C ASN A 66 -4.25 13.79 -22.28
N ASP A 67 -5.41 14.10 -21.67
CA ASP A 67 -6.50 14.86 -22.27
C ASP A 67 -6.75 16.14 -21.45
N PRO A 68 -6.51 17.34 -22.00
CA PRO A 68 -6.74 18.60 -21.29
C PRO A 68 -8.22 18.87 -21.02
N GLU A 69 -9.14 18.29 -21.82
CA GLU A 69 -10.57 18.42 -21.56
C GLU A 69 -10.97 17.58 -20.33
N GLU A 70 -10.40 16.39 -20.18
CA GLU A 70 -10.62 15.54 -19.01
C GLU A 70 -10.05 16.20 -17.74
N PHE A 71 -8.89 16.85 -17.84
CA PHE A 71 -8.33 17.65 -16.73
C PHE A 71 -9.33 18.70 -16.23
N ALA A 72 -9.92 19.47 -17.15
CA ALA A 72 -10.87 20.52 -16.80
C ALA A 72 -12.18 20.00 -16.18
N ILE A 73 -12.51 18.71 -16.39
CA ILE A 73 -13.65 18.06 -15.72
C ILE A 73 -13.31 17.75 -14.25
N TYR A 74 -12.06 17.37 -13.97
CA TYR A 74 -11.61 16.99 -12.62
C TYR A 74 -11.06 18.15 -11.79
N ASP A 75 -10.65 19.27 -12.38
CA ASP A 75 -10.34 20.52 -11.67
C ASP A 75 -11.66 21.22 -11.27
N ILE A 76 -12.34 20.65 -10.28
CA ILE A 76 -13.73 20.98 -9.93
C ILE A 76 -13.80 22.40 -9.35
N ASP A 77 -12.83 22.77 -8.52
CA ASP A 77 -12.76 24.09 -7.90
C ASP A 77 -12.02 25.14 -8.76
N ARG A 78 -11.48 24.73 -9.92
CA ARG A 78 -10.84 25.58 -10.94
C ARG A 78 -9.60 26.30 -10.41
N ASN A 79 -8.83 25.62 -9.57
CA ASN A 79 -7.60 26.15 -8.99
C ASN A 79 -6.36 25.88 -9.86
N GLY A 80 -6.52 25.14 -10.96
CA GLY A 80 -5.45 24.82 -11.90
C GLY A 80 -4.67 23.54 -11.57
N VAL A 81 -5.12 22.78 -10.58
CA VAL A 81 -4.57 21.45 -10.24
C VAL A 81 -5.71 20.47 -9.96
N VAL A 82 -5.41 19.17 -10.04
CA VAL A 82 -6.32 18.09 -9.68
C VAL A 82 -5.77 17.35 -8.47
N GLU A 83 -6.50 17.39 -7.37
CA GLU A 83 -6.18 16.63 -6.16
C GLU A 83 -6.84 15.24 -6.14
N ALA A 84 -6.29 14.33 -5.32
CA ALA A 84 -6.86 12.98 -5.13
C ALA A 84 -8.35 12.99 -4.74
N ARG A 85 -8.80 14.01 -4.01
CA ARG A 85 -10.19 14.15 -3.58
C ARG A 85 -11.16 14.38 -4.74
N GLU A 86 -10.68 14.99 -5.83
CA GLU A 86 -11.50 15.38 -6.98
C GLU A 86 -11.65 14.23 -7.97
N LEU A 87 -10.63 13.38 -8.07
CA LEU A 87 -10.67 12.14 -8.85
C LEU A 87 -11.70 11.13 -8.32
N GLY A 88 -12.07 11.20 -7.03
CA GLY A 88 -13.01 10.27 -6.40
C GLY A 88 -12.40 8.88 -6.14
N PHE A 89 -12.84 8.22 -5.06
CA PHE A 89 -12.15 7.05 -4.50
C PHE A 89 -11.97 5.84 -5.44
N ASN A 90 -12.86 5.65 -6.42
CA ASN A 90 -12.90 4.45 -7.26
C ASN A 90 -12.44 4.70 -8.71
N SER A 91 -11.97 5.91 -9.03
CA SER A 91 -11.54 6.24 -10.39
C SER A 91 -10.19 5.62 -10.77
N VAL A 92 -9.42 5.17 -9.76
CA VAL A 92 -8.20 4.41 -9.93
C VAL A 92 -8.27 3.15 -9.11
N HIS A 93 -7.78 2.03 -9.64
CA HIS A 93 -7.62 0.79 -8.91
C HIS A 93 -6.31 0.09 -9.28
N TYR A 94 -5.86 -0.82 -8.40
CA TYR A 94 -4.73 -1.68 -8.70
C TYR A 94 -5.14 -2.80 -9.65
N ARG A 95 -4.31 -3.09 -10.65
CA ARG A 95 -4.44 -4.24 -11.54
C ARG A 95 -4.32 -5.57 -10.78
N THR A 96 -3.41 -5.61 -9.81
CA THR A 96 -3.20 -6.73 -8.90
C THR A 96 -3.08 -6.16 -7.51
N ASP A 97 -3.74 -6.78 -6.53
CA ASP A 97 -3.63 -6.33 -5.15
C ASP A 97 -2.14 -6.38 -4.72
N PRO A 98 -1.55 -5.24 -4.32
CA PRO A 98 -0.16 -5.22 -3.87
C PRO A 98 0.08 -6.12 -2.65
N CYS A 99 -0.96 -6.47 -1.89
CA CYS A 99 -0.90 -7.35 -0.73
C CYS A 99 -1.20 -8.83 -1.00
N GLU A 100 -1.68 -9.20 -2.20
CA GLU A 100 -1.94 -10.61 -2.55
C GLU A 100 -0.66 -11.47 -2.58
N ARG A 101 0.50 -10.85 -2.88
CA ARG A 101 1.78 -11.56 -2.95
C ARG A 101 2.28 -12.09 -1.61
N ILE A 102 1.83 -11.53 -0.48
CA ILE A 102 2.24 -11.99 0.86
C ILE A 102 1.37 -13.18 1.32
N GLN A 103 0.14 -13.28 0.85
CA GLN A 103 -0.74 -14.41 1.19
C GLN A 103 -0.30 -15.72 0.52
N SER A 104 0.25 -15.64 -0.70
CA SER A 104 0.65 -16.82 -1.48
C SER A 104 1.94 -17.49 -0.99
N SER A 105 2.90 -16.72 -0.46
CA SER A 105 4.15 -17.26 0.11
C SER A 105 3.94 -17.97 1.46
N ASN A 106 3.00 -17.49 2.26
CA ASN A 106 2.64 -18.13 3.54
C ASN A 106 1.87 -19.45 3.33
N PHE A 107 1.09 -19.58 2.25
CA PHE A 107 0.36 -20.81 1.95
C PHE A 107 1.27 -21.94 1.44
N MET A 108 2.31 -21.62 0.68
CA MET A 108 3.28 -22.63 0.22
C MET A 108 4.17 -23.18 1.34
N ASN A 109 4.41 -22.40 2.39
CA ASN A 109 5.27 -22.81 3.51
C ASN A 109 4.55 -23.75 4.50
N LEU A 110 3.22 -23.70 4.57
CA LEU A 110 2.42 -24.62 5.38
C LEU A 110 2.35 -26.03 4.75
N ASN A 111 2.36 -26.14 3.41
CA ASN A 111 2.36 -27.44 2.73
C ASN A 111 3.73 -28.12 2.67
N ALA A 112 4.84 -27.37 2.80
CA ALA A 112 6.18 -27.94 2.83
C ALA A 112 6.52 -28.62 4.17
N SER A 113 5.84 -28.25 5.27
CA SER A 113 6.09 -28.84 6.59
C SER A 113 5.25 -30.10 6.87
N SER A 114 4.30 -30.46 6.00
CA SER A 114 3.43 -31.63 6.22
C SER A 114 3.82 -32.87 5.40
N VAL A 115 4.89 -32.81 4.59
CA VAL A 115 5.42 -33.94 3.80
C VAL A 115 6.84 -34.27 4.27
N ALA A 116 6.99 -34.57 5.56
CA ALA A 116 8.23 -35.09 6.12
C ALA A 116 7.97 -35.99 7.33
N LEU A 117 6.98 -36.87 7.24
CA LEU A 117 6.81 -38.00 8.17
C LEU A 117 6.10 -39.11 7.42
N HIS A 118 6.85 -39.96 6.70
CA HIS A 118 6.60 -41.38 6.45
C HIS A 118 7.94 -42.05 6.13
#